data_AF-A0A3Q2VZU6-F1
#
_entry.id   AF-A0A3Q2VZU6-F1
#
_cell.length_a   1.000
_cell.length_b   1.000
_cell.length_c   1.000
_cell.angle_alpha   90.00
_cell.angle_beta   90.00
_cell.angle_gamma   90.00
#
_symmetry.space_group_name_H-M   'P 1'
#
loop_
_entity.id
_entity.type
_entity.pdbx_description
1 polymer ?
#
loop_
_entity_poly.entity_id
_entity_poly.type
_entity_poly.pdbx_seq_one_letter_code
_entity_poly.pdbx_strand_id
1 'polypeptide(L)'
;MVRDNCNKVVVQSPKQSHAAEPQSPSEPSEEHREQSPNRAESRELDLLHWVKNNCEEDAELWEVTGADSDGLPTHLRPFTSEAEYKLVKSTYQQLLQSDYYWGSLTMEEAHGKLKNAPAGTFLIRDSGQPDVFFTLSYQSDDGPTSIRIQLNKLHFNLFGSQRTFPSLFALLTYYTSSCCKLTVPFRIHRPEGLKQMCRRAFVGVFGADRISTLPGLNKQVRNYLWAYPHPI
;
A
#
# COMPACT_ATOMS: atom_id res chain seq x y z
N MET A 1 -21.82 -5.40 -1.64
CA MET A 1 -21.04 -6.33 -2.50
C MET A 1 -20.35 -5.50 -3.57
N VAL A 2 -19.01 -5.38 -3.52
CA VAL A 2 -18.25 -4.70 -4.58
C VAL A 2 -18.28 -5.61 -5.80
N ARG A 3 -19.05 -5.24 -6.84
CA ARG A 3 -19.06 -5.96 -8.11
C ARG A 3 -17.83 -5.52 -8.90
N ASP A 4 -16.90 -6.44 -9.10
CA ASP A 4 -15.81 -6.33 -10.07
C ASP A 4 -16.43 -6.44 -11.46
N ASN A 5 -16.46 -5.34 -12.21
CA ASN A 5 -16.87 -5.36 -13.62
C ASN A 5 -15.71 -4.91 -14.50
N CYS A 6 -14.73 -5.79 -14.67
CA CYS A 6 -13.75 -5.70 -15.75
C CYS A 6 -13.69 -7.06 -16.43
N ASN A 7 -14.55 -7.27 -17.43
CA ASN A 7 -14.40 -8.34 -18.40
C ASN A 7 -14.76 -7.89 -19.81
N LYS A 8 -13.74 -7.99 -20.67
CA LYS A 8 -13.71 -8.29 -22.12
C LYS A 8 -14.60 -7.47 -23.05
N VAL A 9 -13.93 -6.72 -23.93
CA VAL A 9 -14.32 -6.63 -25.34
C VAL A 9 -13.22 -7.32 -26.16
N VAL A 10 -13.58 -8.48 -26.70
CA VAL A 10 -12.89 -9.16 -27.81
C VAL A 10 -13.33 -8.46 -29.09
N VAL A 11 -12.38 -7.97 -29.89
CA VAL A 11 -12.66 -7.61 -31.29
C VAL A 11 -11.77 -8.47 -32.18
N GLN A 12 -12.43 -9.13 -33.13
CA GLN A 12 -11.91 -10.08 -34.10
C GLN A 12 -11.07 -9.42 -35.19
N SER A 13 -10.13 -10.20 -35.73
CA SER A 13 -9.28 -9.94 -36.89
C SER A 13 -10.06 -9.86 -38.22
N PRO A 14 -9.37 -9.52 -39.33
CA PRO A 14 -9.40 -10.45 -40.47
C PRO A 14 -8.02 -10.78 -41.10
N LYS A 15 -8.05 -11.89 -41.85
CA LYS A 15 -7.01 -12.72 -42.49
C LYS A 15 -6.22 -12.08 -43.65
N GLN A 16 -5.00 -12.59 -43.91
CA GLN A 16 -4.59 -13.43 -45.09
C GLN A 16 -3.04 -13.68 -45.08
N SER A 17 -2.55 -14.93 -44.97
CA SER A 17 -2.06 -15.89 -46.01
C SER A 17 -0.64 -15.60 -46.54
N HIS A 18 0.36 -16.47 -46.76
CA HIS A 18 0.48 -17.91 -47.09
C HIS A 18 1.92 -18.46 -46.82
N ALA A 19 2.01 -19.77 -46.52
CA ALA A 19 3.00 -20.82 -46.91
C ALA A 19 4.54 -20.69 -46.73
N ALA A 20 5.13 -21.61 -45.93
CA ALA A 20 6.08 -22.69 -46.34
C ALA A 20 7.04 -23.13 -45.20
N GLU A 21 7.03 -24.42 -44.85
CA GLU A 21 8.02 -25.20 -44.06
C GLU A 21 9.12 -25.78 -45.00
N PRO A 22 10.20 -26.50 -44.58
CA PRO A 22 10.46 -27.15 -43.28
C PRO A 22 11.94 -27.10 -42.74
N GLN A 23 12.16 -27.74 -41.58
CA GLN A 23 13.35 -28.47 -41.09
C GLN A 23 14.10 -27.94 -39.84
N SER A 24 13.97 -28.73 -38.76
CA SER A 24 14.84 -28.84 -37.57
C SER A 24 16.24 -29.39 -37.94
N PRO A 25 17.30 -29.24 -37.09
CA PRO A 25 17.42 -30.08 -35.87
C PRO A 25 18.22 -29.49 -34.67
N SER A 26 18.13 -30.22 -33.54
CA SER A 26 19.08 -30.38 -32.42
C SER A 26 18.97 -29.48 -31.17
N GLU A 27 18.68 -30.12 -30.04
CA GLU A 27 18.96 -29.66 -28.66
C GLU A 27 20.47 -29.50 -28.40
N PRO A 28 20.86 -28.73 -27.37
CA PRO A 28 21.32 -29.41 -26.16
C PRO A 28 20.88 -28.75 -24.83
N SER A 29 20.58 -29.64 -23.88
CA SER A 29 21.01 -29.63 -22.47
C SER A 29 20.56 -28.51 -21.53
N GLU A 30 19.87 -28.96 -20.47
CA GLU A 30 19.57 -28.27 -19.23
C GLU A 30 20.81 -27.65 -18.57
N GLU A 31 20.75 -26.36 -18.25
CA GLU A 31 21.54 -25.76 -17.18
C GLU A 31 20.68 -24.86 -16.29
N HIS A 32 20.97 -24.94 -15.01
CA HIS A 32 20.22 -24.47 -13.86
C HIS A 32 19.73 -23.02 -13.98
N ARG A 33 18.41 -22.85 -13.99
CA ARG A 33 17.79 -21.54 -13.77
C ARG A 33 17.69 -21.33 -12.27
N GLU A 34 18.73 -20.73 -11.69
CA GLU A 34 18.64 -20.15 -10.35
C GLU A 34 17.43 -19.21 -10.30
N GLN A 35 16.44 -19.60 -9.50
CA GLN A 35 15.27 -18.79 -9.23
C GLN A 35 15.74 -17.55 -8.48
N SER A 36 15.86 -16.44 -9.21
CA SER A 36 15.96 -15.13 -8.60
C SER A 36 14.78 -14.93 -7.64
N PRO A 37 15.00 -14.32 -6.46
CA PRO A 37 13.95 -14.12 -5.49
C PRO A 37 12.80 -13.30 -6.09
N ASN A 38 11.58 -13.61 -5.66
CA ASN A 38 10.38 -13.00 -6.20
C ASN A 38 10.43 -11.48 -5.98
N ARG A 39 10.17 -10.67 -7.00
CA ARG A 39 10.34 -9.19 -6.98
C ARG A 39 9.57 -8.50 -5.84
N ALA A 40 8.48 -9.10 -5.38
CA ALA A 40 7.71 -8.63 -4.23
C ALA A 40 8.40 -8.95 -2.89
N GLU A 41 9.06 -10.11 -2.78
CA GLU A 41 9.81 -10.53 -1.59
C GLU A 41 11.06 -9.68 -1.41
N SER A 42 11.80 -9.35 -2.48
CA SER A 42 12.95 -8.43 -2.39
C SER A 42 12.56 -7.04 -1.87
N ARG A 43 11.39 -6.52 -2.25
CA ARG A 43 10.86 -5.24 -1.76
C ARG A 43 10.55 -5.28 -0.27
N GLU A 44 9.93 -6.37 0.18
CA GLU A 44 9.61 -6.58 1.59
C GLU A 44 10.88 -6.75 2.42
N LEU A 45 11.87 -7.48 1.91
CA LEU A 45 13.17 -7.65 2.57
C LEU A 45 13.96 -6.34 2.67
N ASP A 46 13.96 -5.49 1.63
CA ASP A 46 14.62 -4.18 1.66
C ASP A 46 13.94 -3.22 2.66
N LEU A 47 12.60 -3.22 2.69
CA LEU A 47 11.83 -2.44 3.67
C LEU A 47 12.06 -2.94 5.10
N LEU A 48 12.04 -4.26 5.31
CA LEU A 48 12.28 -4.87 6.62
C LEU A 48 13.72 -4.64 7.08
N HIS A 49 14.70 -4.67 6.17
CA HIS A 49 16.11 -4.39 6.49
C HIS A 49 16.31 -2.91 6.84
N TRP A 50 15.69 -1.98 6.12
CA TRP A 50 15.72 -0.56 6.49
C TRP A 50 15.01 -0.30 7.83
N VAL A 51 13.82 -0.88 8.05
CA VAL A 51 13.12 -0.77 9.35
C VAL A 51 13.99 -1.34 10.47
N LYS A 52 14.60 -2.50 10.27
CA LYS A 52 15.50 -3.13 11.24
C LYS A 52 16.70 -2.23 11.58
N ASN A 53 17.31 -1.61 10.58
CA ASN A 53 18.52 -0.79 10.78
C ASN A 53 18.21 0.60 11.36
N ASN A 54 17.03 1.17 11.16
CA ASN A 54 16.65 2.46 11.78
C ASN A 54 15.99 2.29 13.15
N CYS A 55 15.42 1.13 13.48
CA CYS A 55 14.98 0.81 14.84
C CYS A 55 16.13 0.79 15.86
N GLU A 56 17.37 0.58 15.43
CA GLU A 56 18.56 0.60 16.31
C GLU A 56 19.21 2.00 16.41
N GLU A 57 18.95 2.92 15.47
CA GLU A 57 19.60 4.25 15.41
C GLU A 57 18.72 5.43 15.89
N ASP A 58 17.40 5.27 16.02
CA ASP A 58 16.46 6.36 16.40
C ASP A 58 16.35 6.60 17.92
N ALA A 59 17.46 6.49 18.66
CA ALA A 59 17.52 6.86 20.08
C ALA A 59 17.72 8.37 20.32
N GLU A 60 17.88 9.21 19.29
CA GLU A 60 18.05 10.66 19.46
C GLU A 60 17.15 11.51 18.53
N LEU A 61 16.11 12.06 19.17
CA LEU A 61 15.66 13.45 19.00
C LEU A 61 14.74 13.80 17.81
N TRP A 62 13.43 13.71 18.06
CA TRP A 62 12.59 14.91 17.99
C TRP A 62 11.58 14.88 19.14
N GLU A 63 11.79 15.75 20.13
CA GLU A 63 10.85 15.95 21.23
C GLU A 63 9.61 16.69 20.71
N VAL A 64 8.49 15.98 20.61
CA VAL A 64 7.16 16.58 20.73
C VAL A 64 6.37 15.76 21.74
N THR A 65 5.82 16.49 22.70
CA THR A 65 5.17 16.09 23.94
C THR A 65 4.12 14.98 23.82
N GLY A 66 4.24 13.96 24.68
CA GLY A 66 3.09 13.30 25.31
C GLY A 66 2.84 11.84 24.93
N ALA A 67 3.30 10.93 25.80
CA ALA A 67 2.86 9.54 26.01
C ALA A 67 3.19 8.48 24.92
N ASP A 68 4.03 7.51 25.36
CA ASP A 68 4.18 6.14 24.85
C ASP A 68 4.58 5.97 23.36
N SER A 69 5.82 6.32 23.01
CA SER A 69 6.32 6.30 21.62
C SER A 69 6.72 4.94 21.05
N ASP A 70 6.43 3.82 21.71
CA ASP A 70 6.72 2.48 21.15
C ASP A 70 5.52 1.52 21.11
N GLY A 71 4.40 1.92 21.70
CA GLY A 71 3.17 1.14 21.75
C GLY A 71 2.36 1.26 20.46
N LEU A 72 1.93 0.11 19.92
CA LEU A 72 0.77 0.11 19.04
C LEU A 72 -0.45 0.62 19.83
N PRO A 73 -1.39 1.34 19.19
CA PRO A 73 -2.60 1.78 19.87
C PRO A 73 -3.31 0.62 20.58
N THR A 74 -3.77 0.87 21.80
CA THR A 74 -4.35 -0.15 22.69
C THR A 74 -5.68 -0.73 22.18
N HIS A 75 -6.29 -0.12 21.16
CA HIS A 75 -7.52 -0.62 20.53
C HIS A 75 -7.27 -1.72 19.49
N LEU A 76 -6.02 -2.03 19.15
CA LEU A 76 -5.71 -3.15 18.25
C LEU A 76 -5.84 -4.48 18.99
N ARG A 77 -6.43 -5.47 18.31
CA ARG A 77 -6.62 -6.82 18.85
C ARG A 77 -5.30 -7.55 19.13
N PRO A 78 -5.32 -8.61 19.95
CA PRO A 78 -4.15 -9.46 20.15
C PRO A 78 -3.66 -10.09 18.83
N PHE A 79 -2.35 -10.06 18.61
CA PHE A 79 -1.73 -10.62 17.42
C PHE A 79 -1.71 -12.16 17.47
N THR A 80 -1.92 -12.79 16.33
CA THR A 80 -1.90 -14.26 16.22
C THR A 80 -0.48 -14.83 16.09
N SER A 81 0.49 -14.01 15.70
CA SER A 81 1.89 -14.38 15.54
C SER A 81 2.82 -13.16 15.62
N GLU A 82 4.11 -13.39 15.86
CA GLU A 82 5.14 -12.34 15.82
C GLU A 82 5.25 -11.68 14.43
N ALA A 83 5.10 -12.48 13.37
CA ALA A 83 5.11 -11.98 12.00
C ALA A 83 3.93 -11.03 11.73
N GLU A 84 2.73 -11.37 12.22
CA GLU A 84 1.56 -10.49 12.13
C GLU A 84 1.80 -9.18 12.89
N TYR A 85 2.34 -9.26 14.10
CA TYR A 85 2.71 -8.06 14.88
C TYR A 85 3.67 -7.16 14.12
N LYS A 86 4.77 -7.70 13.57
CA LYS A 86 5.76 -6.91 12.81
C LYS A 86 5.13 -6.27 11.56
N LEU A 87 4.28 -7.01 10.84
CA LEU A 87 3.60 -6.51 9.66
C LEU A 87 2.61 -5.39 10.01
N VAL A 88 1.81 -5.56 11.06
CA VAL A 88 0.85 -4.54 11.50
C VAL A 88 1.58 -3.32 12.08
N LYS A 89 2.64 -3.51 12.87
CA LYS A 89 3.49 -2.42 13.40
C LYS A 89 4.08 -1.57 12.29
N SER A 90 4.74 -2.20 11.32
CA SER A 90 5.33 -1.48 10.18
C SER A 90 4.26 -0.81 9.29
N THR A 91 3.09 -1.45 9.11
CA THR A 91 1.95 -0.85 8.39
C THR A 91 1.43 0.39 9.12
N TYR A 92 1.26 0.32 10.43
CA TYR A 92 0.81 1.43 11.27
C TYR A 92 1.80 2.61 11.22
N GLN A 93 3.10 2.34 11.37
CA GLN A 93 4.14 3.37 11.28
C GLN A 93 4.11 4.11 9.94
N GLN A 94 3.93 3.40 8.83
CA GLN A 94 3.76 4.02 7.51
C GLN A 94 2.43 4.76 7.38
N LEU A 95 1.33 4.27 7.97
CA LEU A 95 0.04 4.97 7.96
C LEU A 95 0.13 6.32 8.67
N LEU A 96 0.89 6.44 9.77
CA LEU A 96 1.16 7.71 10.43
C LEU A 96 1.85 8.73 9.51
N GLN A 97 2.60 8.26 8.51
CA GLN A 97 3.27 9.10 7.52
C GLN A 97 2.36 9.49 6.35
N SER A 98 1.15 8.93 6.23
CA SER A 98 0.32 9.02 5.02
C SER A 98 -0.58 10.26 4.93
N ASP A 99 -0.77 10.98 6.04
CA ASP A 99 -1.74 12.08 6.20
C ASP A 99 -3.22 11.73 5.94
N TYR A 100 -3.56 10.51 5.52
CA TYR A 100 -4.94 10.06 5.28
C TYR A 100 -5.41 8.94 6.22
N TYR A 101 -4.58 8.60 7.20
CA TYR A 101 -4.94 7.75 8.33
C TYR A 101 -5.48 8.61 9.47
N TRP A 102 -6.73 8.37 9.86
CA TRP A 102 -7.48 9.17 10.83
C TRP A 102 -7.50 8.56 12.23
N GLY A 103 -6.73 7.50 12.48
CA GLY A 103 -6.74 6.81 13.77
C GLY A 103 -8.14 6.32 14.13
N SER A 104 -8.50 6.50 15.40
CA SER A 104 -9.74 6.00 16.01
C SER A 104 -10.96 6.85 15.65
N LEU A 105 -11.21 6.98 14.35
CA LEU A 105 -12.37 7.66 13.79
C LEU A 105 -13.56 6.71 13.71
N THR A 106 -14.72 7.14 14.19
CA THR A 106 -15.95 6.35 14.09
C THR A 106 -16.44 6.24 12.64
N MET A 107 -17.36 5.29 12.39
CA MET A 107 -17.94 5.15 11.06
C MET A 107 -18.75 6.40 10.67
N GLU A 108 -19.50 6.93 11.62
CA GLU A 108 -20.39 8.06 11.48
C GLU A 108 -19.60 9.34 11.17
N GLU A 109 -18.49 9.57 11.88
CA GLU A 109 -17.60 10.71 11.60
C GLU A 109 -16.92 10.59 10.24
N ALA A 110 -16.46 9.39 9.88
CA ALA A 110 -15.87 9.13 8.56
C ALA A 110 -16.87 9.42 7.44
N HIS A 111 -18.10 8.95 7.59
CA HIS A 111 -19.19 9.21 6.65
C HIS A 111 -19.53 10.70 6.58
N GLY A 112 -19.59 11.39 7.72
CA GLY A 112 -19.80 12.83 7.79
C GLY A 112 -18.75 13.63 7.01
N LYS A 113 -17.47 13.26 7.14
CA LYS A 113 -16.36 13.90 6.40
C LYS A 113 -16.41 13.65 4.90
N LEU A 114 -16.79 12.43 4.49
CA LEU A 114 -16.81 12.02 3.08
C LEU A 114 -18.07 12.45 2.33
N LYS A 115 -19.17 12.74 3.02
CA LYS A 115 -20.49 13.05 2.43
C LYS A 115 -20.44 14.10 1.31
N ASN A 116 -19.61 15.13 1.48
CA ASN A 116 -19.48 16.23 0.54
C ASN A 116 -18.20 16.15 -0.31
N ALA A 117 -17.45 15.06 -0.20
CA ALA A 117 -16.24 14.83 -0.99
C ALA A 117 -16.60 14.28 -2.38
N PRO A 118 -15.75 14.46 -3.40
CA PRO A 118 -15.93 13.83 -4.70
C PRO A 118 -15.94 12.30 -4.60
N ALA A 119 -16.67 11.64 -5.51
CA ALA A 119 -16.68 10.19 -5.62
C ALA A 119 -15.24 9.62 -5.77
N GLY A 120 -15.00 8.50 -5.09
CA GLY A 120 -13.70 7.85 -4.97
C GLY A 120 -12.76 8.46 -3.92
N THR A 121 -13.13 9.57 -3.28
CA THR A 121 -12.35 10.12 -2.17
C THR A 121 -12.38 9.16 -0.98
N PHE A 122 -11.23 8.87 -0.35
CA PHE A 122 -11.15 7.84 0.69
C PHE A 122 -10.27 8.22 1.88
N LEU A 123 -10.46 7.54 3.01
CA LEU A 123 -9.58 7.62 4.19
C LEU A 123 -9.42 6.24 4.83
N ILE A 124 -8.33 6.08 5.58
CA ILE A 124 -8.09 4.90 6.42
C ILE A 124 -8.35 5.30 7.87
N ARG A 125 -8.95 4.40 8.62
CA ARG A 125 -9.20 4.56 10.05
C ARG A 125 -9.09 3.22 10.75
N ASP A 126 -9.06 3.26 12.06
CA ASP A 126 -9.17 2.06 12.88
C ASP A 126 -10.54 1.42 12.71
N SER A 127 -10.55 0.09 12.76
CA SER A 127 -11.81 -0.63 12.81
C SER A 127 -12.37 -0.61 14.24
N GLY A 128 -13.67 -0.37 14.36
CA GLY A 128 -14.38 -0.54 15.64
C GLY A 128 -14.69 -2.01 15.97
N GLN A 129 -14.24 -2.97 15.14
CA GLN A 129 -14.47 -4.39 15.35
C GLN A 129 -13.24 -5.10 15.91
N PRO A 130 -13.42 -6.07 16.81
CA PRO A 130 -12.34 -6.71 17.56
C PRO A 130 -11.47 -7.66 16.72
N ASP A 131 -11.86 -8.00 15.50
CA ASP A 131 -11.16 -8.95 14.61
C ASP A 131 -10.49 -8.28 13.41
N VAL A 132 -10.57 -6.96 13.31
CA VAL A 132 -10.10 -6.19 12.16
C VAL A 132 -9.24 -5.03 12.66
N PHE A 133 -8.08 -4.80 12.07
CA PHE A 133 -7.21 -3.68 12.47
C PHE A 133 -7.64 -2.35 11.81
N PHE A 134 -7.86 -2.37 10.49
CA PHE A 134 -8.09 -1.16 9.71
C PHE A 134 -9.37 -1.23 8.87
N THR A 135 -9.96 -0.06 8.62
CA THR A 135 -11.14 0.10 7.75
C THR A 135 -10.87 1.19 6.72
N LEU A 136 -11.24 0.89 5.47
CA LEU A 136 -11.28 1.85 4.37
C LEU A 136 -12.67 2.49 4.32
N SER A 137 -12.76 3.79 4.49
CA SER A 137 -13.99 4.54 4.24
C SER A 137 -13.81 5.38 2.98
N TYR A 138 -14.76 5.32 2.04
CA TYR A 138 -14.69 6.06 0.78
C TYR A 138 -16.06 6.57 0.33
N GLN A 139 -16.07 7.65 -0.43
CA GLN A 139 -17.27 8.15 -1.08
C GLN A 139 -17.56 7.32 -2.33
N SER A 140 -18.65 6.56 -2.32
CA SER A 140 -19.16 5.88 -3.51
C SER A 140 -20.21 6.74 -4.23
N ASP A 141 -20.68 6.29 -5.39
CA ASP A 141 -21.75 6.96 -6.14
C ASP A 141 -23.07 7.02 -5.34
N ASP A 142 -23.30 6.02 -4.47
CA ASP A 142 -24.48 5.94 -3.61
C ASP A 142 -24.27 6.61 -2.23
N GLY A 143 -23.09 7.21 -2.01
CA GLY A 143 -22.72 7.86 -0.74
C GLY A 143 -21.55 7.20 0.00
N PRO A 144 -21.24 7.68 1.22
CA PRO A 144 -20.13 7.17 2.02
C PRO A 144 -20.28 5.68 2.36
N THR A 145 -19.24 4.89 2.09
CA THR A 145 -19.21 3.45 2.34
C THR A 145 -17.97 3.10 3.15
N SER A 146 -18.10 2.14 4.08
CA SER A 146 -16.97 1.59 4.84
C SER A 146 -16.76 0.10 4.50
N ILE A 147 -15.51 -0.28 4.21
CA ILE A 147 -15.10 -1.65 3.91
C ILE A 147 -13.94 -2.03 4.83
N ARG A 148 -14.05 -3.19 5.47
CA ARG A 148 -13.04 -3.73 6.38
C ARG A 148 -11.82 -4.21 5.58
N ILE A 149 -10.63 -3.94 6.09
CA ILE A 149 -9.37 -4.47 5.54
C ILE A 149 -8.99 -5.67 6.40
N GLN A 150 -9.15 -6.86 5.85
CA GLN A 150 -8.84 -8.12 6.52
C GLN A 150 -7.35 -8.44 6.35
N LEU A 151 -6.79 -9.11 7.36
CA LEU A 151 -5.43 -9.64 7.34
C LEU A 151 -5.52 -11.16 7.54
N ASN A 152 -5.19 -11.92 6.49
CA ASN A 152 -5.25 -13.38 6.51
C ASN A 152 -3.93 -13.93 5.98
N LYS A 153 -3.28 -14.82 6.74
CA LYS A 153 -1.98 -15.42 6.34
C LYS A 153 -0.97 -14.35 5.88
N LEU A 154 -0.84 -13.27 6.66
CA LEU A 154 0.04 -12.13 6.38
C LEU A 154 -0.26 -11.37 5.07
N HIS A 155 -1.45 -11.54 4.50
CA HIS A 155 -1.89 -10.80 3.32
C HIS A 155 -3.13 -9.96 3.62
N PHE A 156 -3.16 -8.75 3.07
CA PHE A 156 -4.28 -7.83 3.18
C PHE A 156 -5.29 -8.06 2.06
N ASN A 157 -6.58 -8.00 2.37
CA ASN A 157 -7.67 -8.02 1.39
C ASN A 157 -8.85 -7.15 1.85
N LEU A 158 -9.65 -6.66 0.90
CA LEU A 158 -10.92 -6.02 1.23
C LEU A 158 -11.97 -7.09 1.53
N PHE A 159 -12.81 -6.87 2.53
CA PHE A 159 -13.89 -7.79 2.86
C PHE A 159 -14.81 -8.05 1.65
N GLY A 160 -14.96 -9.33 1.31
CA GLY A 160 -15.73 -9.78 0.13
C GLY A 160 -14.97 -9.72 -1.20
N SER A 161 -13.68 -9.38 -1.20
CA SER A 161 -12.79 -9.50 -2.36
C SER A 161 -11.90 -10.73 -2.25
N GLN A 162 -11.67 -11.39 -3.39
CA GLN A 162 -10.74 -12.53 -3.51
C GLN A 162 -9.29 -12.09 -3.73
N ARG A 163 -9.03 -10.80 -3.92
CA ARG A 163 -7.68 -10.28 -4.19
C ARG A 163 -6.94 -10.04 -2.89
N THR A 164 -5.73 -10.59 -2.81
CA THR A 164 -4.83 -10.45 -1.66
C THR A 164 -3.59 -9.66 -2.04
N PHE A 165 -3.01 -8.95 -1.08
CA PHE A 165 -1.85 -8.09 -1.26
C PHE A 165 -0.86 -8.30 -0.12
N PRO A 166 0.45 -8.20 -0.39
CA PRO A 166 1.48 -8.36 0.65
C PRO A 166 1.50 -7.17 1.63
N SER A 167 1.00 -6.00 1.23
CA SER A 167 0.91 -4.82 2.09
C SER A 167 -0.38 -4.05 1.89
N LEU A 168 -0.78 -3.30 2.93
CA LEU A 168 -1.92 -2.39 2.86
C LEU A 168 -1.73 -1.35 1.75
N PHE A 169 -0.52 -0.83 1.56
CA PHE A 169 -0.24 0.16 0.53
C PHE A 169 -0.25 -0.41 -0.88
N ALA A 170 0.14 -1.68 -1.07
CA ALA A 170 -0.04 -2.37 -2.35
C ALA A 170 -1.53 -2.54 -2.68
N LEU A 171 -2.35 -2.88 -1.67
CA LEU A 171 -3.80 -2.91 -1.79
C LEU A 171 -4.34 -1.53 -2.22
N LEU A 172 -3.96 -0.46 -1.51
CA LEU A 172 -4.43 0.89 -1.85
C LEU A 172 -3.99 1.30 -3.25
N THR A 173 -2.72 1.07 -3.61
CA THR A 173 -2.18 1.41 -4.95
C THR A 173 -2.99 0.75 -6.05
N TYR A 174 -3.36 -0.52 -5.85
CA TYR A 174 -4.21 -1.24 -6.79
C TYR A 174 -5.58 -0.59 -6.93
N TYR A 175 -6.26 -0.30 -5.81
CA TYR A 175 -7.60 0.28 -5.84
C TYR A 175 -7.65 1.78 -6.17
N THR A 176 -6.52 2.48 -6.16
CA THR A 176 -6.37 3.86 -6.66
C THR A 176 -5.88 3.93 -8.12
N SER A 177 -5.64 2.78 -8.76
CA SER A 177 -5.27 2.73 -10.18
C SER A 177 -6.49 3.04 -11.07
N SER A 178 -6.26 3.42 -12.33
CA SER A 178 -7.29 3.93 -13.26
C SER A 178 -8.49 3.00 -13.55
N CYS A 179 -8.47 1.76 -13.08
CA CYS A 179 -9.56 0.80 -13.25
C CYS A 179 -10.47 0.66 -12.02
N CYS A 180 -10.17 1.36 -10.93
CA CYS A 180 -10.80 1.13 -9.64
C CYS A 180 -11.57 2.35 -9.11
N LYS A 181 -12.29 2.12 -8.00
CA LYS A 181 -13.23 3.10 -7.43
C LYS A 181 -12.57 4.22 -6.64
N LEU A 182 -11.33 4.03 -6.16
CA LEU A 182 -10.67 5.04 -5.34
C LEU A 182 -9.91 6.00 -6.24
N THR A 183 -9.95 7.29 -5.91
CA THR A 183 -9.33 8.33 -6.72
C THR A 183 -8.27 9.07 -5.92
N VAL A 184 -8.65 9.69 -4.81
CA VAL A 184 -7.76 10.54 -4.00
C VAL A 184 -7.96 10.34 -2.50
N PRO A 185 -6.89 10.40 -1.69
CA PRO A 185 -7.04 10.32 -0.25
C PRO A 185 -7.55 11.65 0.36
N PHE A 186 -8.38 11.51 1.38
CA PHE A 186 -8.90 12.57 2.25
C PHE A 186 -7.92 12.79 3.39
N ARG A 187 -7.00 13.73 3.16
CA ARG A 187 -5.91 14.05 4.09
C ARG A 187 -6.39 14.93 5.24
N ILE A 188 -5.83 14.71 6.43
CA ILE A 188 -6.05 15.52 7.65
C ILE A 188 -5.61 16.97 7.39
N HIS A 189 -4.43 17.14 6.81
CA HIS A 189 -3.90 18.45 6.43
C HIS A 189 -4.20 18.74 4.96
N ARG A 190 -4.93 19.84 4.71
CA ARG A 190 -5.08 20.42 3.36
C ARG A 190 -4.84 21.93 3.42
N PRO A 191 -3.91 22.49 2.61
CA PRO A 191 -3.04 21.79 1.65
C PRO A 191 -2.01 20.86 2.32
N GLU A 192 -1.52 19.88 1.56
CA GLU A 192 -0.46 18.96 1.99
C GLU A 192 0.86 19.75 2.18
N GLY A 193 1.67 19.37 3.17
CA GLY A 193 2.96 20.02 3.41
C GLY A 193 3.94 19.82 2.23
N LEU A 194 4.79 20.81 1.95
CA LEU A 194 5.71 20.76 0.80
C LEU A 194 6.62 19.51 0.82
N LYS A 195 7.13 19.10 1.99
CA LYS A 195 7.96 17.89 2.13
C LYS A 195 7.21 16.65 1.64
N GLN A 196 5.94 16.53 1.99
CA GLN A 196 5.08 15.41 1.66
C GLN A 196 4.74 15.38 0.17
N MET A 197 4.43 16.56 -0.40
CA MET A 197 4.24 16.72 -1.85
C MET A 197 5.49 16.31 -2.63
N CYS A 198 6.68 16.75 -2.19
CA CYS A 198 7.95 16.38 -2.80
C CYS A 198 8.23 14.88 -2.69
N ARG A 199 7.99 14.25 -1.53
CA ARG A 199 8.15 12.80 -1.35
C ARG A 199 7.24 12.03 -2.31
N ARG A 200 5.96 12.38 -2.37
CA ARG A 200 4.99 11.72 -3.25
C ARG A 200 5.36 11.88 -4.73
N ALA A 201 5.75 13.08 -5.15
CA ALA A 201 6.21 13.33 -6.52
C ALA A 201 7.48 12.53 -6.85
N PHE A 202 8.45 12.50 -5.94
CA PHE A 202 9.69 11.73 -6.10
C PHE A 202 9.39 10.24 -6.27
N VAL A 203 8.63 9.65 -5.34
CA VAL A 203 8.30 8.22 -5.38
C VAL A 203 7.45 7.88 -6.61
N GLY A 204 6.53 8.77 -7.02
CA GLY A 204 5.72 8.58 -8.22
C GLY A 204 6.54 8.55 -9.52
N VAL A 205 7.61 9.34 -9.61
CA VAL A 205 8.45 9.42 -10.82
C VAL A 205 9.57 8.39 -10.82
N PHE A 206 10.29 8.26 -9.71
CA PHE A 206 11.51 7.43 -9.63
C PHE A 206 11.26 6.04 -9.05
N GLY A 207 10.14 5.83 -8.35
CA GLY A 207 9.87 4.61 -7.59
C GLY A 207 10.72 4.49 -6.31
N ALA A 208 10.31 3.57 -5.43
CA ALA A 208 11.03 3.27 -4.20
C ALA A 208 12.46 2.74 -4.44
N ASP A 209 12.63 1.97 -5.52
CA ASP A 209 13.88 1.29 -5.88
C ASP A 209 15.06 2.26 -6.10
N ARG A 210 14.77 3.53 -6.42
CA ARG A 210 15.77 4.56 -6.71
C ARG A 210 16.18 5.41 -5.50
N ILE A 211 15.54 5.22 -4.34
CA ILE A 211 15.84 6.00 -3.12
C ILE A 211 17.28 5.74 -2.65
N SER A 212 17.75 4.50 -2.73
CA SER A 212 19.11 4.10 -2.31
C SER A 212 20.19 4.42 -3.34
N THR A 213 19.85 4.38 -4.63
CA THR A 213 20.82 4.47 -5.74
C THR A 213 21.04 5.88 -6.27
N LEU A 214 20.14 6.83 -5.98
CA LEU A 214 20.26 8.18 -6.53
C LEU A 214 21.39 8.97 -5.82
N PRO A 215 22.40 9.44 -6.59
CA PRO A 215 23.51 10.21 -6.04
C PRO A 215 23.03 11.60 -5.58
N GLY A 216 23.68 12.15 -4.55
CA GLY A 216 23.42 13.52 -4.05
C GLY A 216 22.30 13.66 -3.00
N LEU A 217 21.56 12.60 -2.67
CA LEU A 217 20.63 12.60 -1.53
C LEU A 217 21.38 12.41 -0.20
N ASN A 218 21.16 13.33 0.74
CA ASN A 218 21.60 13.18 2.13
C ASN A 218 20.85 12.02 2.84
N LYS A 219 21.50 11.34 3.80
CA LYS A 219 20.93 10.31 4.70
C LYS A 219 19.58 10.73 5.25
N GLN A 220 19.44 11.96 5.75
CA GLN A 220 18.16 12.46 6.30
C GLN A 220 17.01 12.42 5.29
N VAL A 221 17.27 12.84 4.04
CA VAL A 221 16.24 12.84 3.00
C VAL A 221 15.93 11.41 2.57
N ARG A 222 16.94 10.52 2.48
CA ARG A 222 16.71 9.09 2.21
C ARG A 222 15.83 8.46 3.28
N ASN A 223 16.09 8.73 4.56
CA ASN A 223 15.30 8.21 5.66
C ASN A 223 13.85 8.71 5.58
N TYR A 224 13.64 9.99 5.26
CA TYR A 224 12.30 10.54 5.07
C TYR A 224 11.54 9.91 3.88
N LEU A 225 12.22 9.59 2.78
CA LEU A 225 11.64 8.89 1.63
C LEU A 225 11.32 7.42 1.97
N TRP A 226 12.21 6.73 2.67
CA TRP A 226 12.02 5.35 3.10
C TRP A 226 10.95 5.16 4.17
N ALA A 227 10.71 6.17 5.01
CA ALA A 227 9.62 6.16 5.97
C ALA A 227 8.25 6.00 5.31
N TYR A 228 8.10 6.39 4.04
CA TYR A 228 6.86 6.20 3.28
C TYR A 228 7.11 6.18 1.76
N PRO A 229 7.47 5.02 1.19
CA PRO A 229 7.86 4.89 -0.21
C PRO A 229 6.66 4.57 -1.11
N HIS A 230 5.54 5.27 -0.92
CA HIS A 230 4.30 5.08 -1.68
C HIS A 230 3.86 6.35 -2.41
N PRO A 231 3.39 6.27 -3.67
CA PRO A 231 3.01 7.43 -4.47
C PRO A 231 1.58 7.94 -4.22
N ILE A 232 0.91 7.48 -3.15
CA ILE A 232 -0.50 7.76 -2.84
C ILE A 232 -0.66 9.00 -1.96
#